data_AF-A0A7C5XBZ0-F1
#
_entry.id   AF-A0A7C5XBZ0-F1
#
_cell.length_a   1.000
_cell.length_b   1.000
_cell.length_c   1.000
_cell.angle_alpha   90.00
_cell.angle_beta   90.00
_cell.angle_gamma   90.00
#
_symmetry.space_group_name_H-M   'P 1'
#
loop_
_entity.id
_entity.type
_entity.pdbx_description
1 polymer ?
#
loop_
_entity_poly.entity_id
_entity_poly.type
_entity_poly.pdbx_seq_one_letter_code
_entity_poly.pdbx_strand_id
1 'polypeptide(L)'
;AGALTLNCTCRLGLMPVEVTAIRGNRYVVAKFYLNTSSPRSRKVFFIVGEGGNVLQRREVDVGDAEVAAYEVLKYMETPAV
;
A
#
# COMPACT_ATOMS: atom_id res chain seq x y z
N ALA A 1 -14.39 -16.60 -1.20
CA ALA A 1 -14.01 -15.18 -1.39
C ALA A 1 -14.78 -14.34 -0.39
N GLY A 2 -14.11 -13.48 0.37
CA GLY A 2 -14.75 -12.53 1.29
C GLY A 2 -14.74 -11.12 0.71
N ALA A 3 -15.78 -10.34 0.95
CA ALA A 3 -15.83 -8.92 0.56
C ALA A 3 -15.44 -8.06 1.78
N LEU A 4 -14.43 -7.21 1.63
CA LEU A 4 -14.09 -6.18 2.62
C LEU A 4 -14.57 -4.84 2.07
N THR A 5 -15.52 -4.20 2.76
CA THR A 5 -16.02 -2.87 2.41
C THR A 5 -15.58 -1.87 3.46
N LEU A 6 -14.76 -0.90 3.07
CA LEU A 6 -14.27 0.19 3.92
C LEU A 6 -14.78 1.52 3.33
N ASN A 7 -15.59 2.25 4.10
CA ASN A 7 -16.12 3.55 3.70
C ASN A 7 -15.71 4.63 4.70
N CYS A 8 -15.42 5.82 4.20
CA CYS A 8 -15.18 7.02 5.00
C CYS A 8 -16.21 8.08 4.60
N THR A 9 -16.82 8.75 5.58
CA THR A 9 -17.72 9.88 5.32
C THR A 9 -16.91 11.10 4.89
N CYS A 10 -17.30 11.72 3.78
CA CYS A 10 -16.66 12.87 3.15
C CYS A 10 -16.51 14.15 4.01
N ARG A 11 -17.02 14.16 5.26
CA ARG A 11 -16.80 15.22 6.25
C ARG A 11 -15.61 14.97 7.20
N LEU A 12 -15.05 13.76 7.19
CA LEU A 12 -13.81 13.46 7.88
C LEU A 12 -12.64 13.83 6.95
N GLY A 13 -11.51 14.26 7.52
CA GLY A 13 -10.29 14.56 6.77
C GLY A 13 -9.77 13.34 5.99
N LEU A 14 -8.65 13.50 5.28
CA LEU A 14 -7.97 12.38 4.60
C LEU A 14 -7.60 11.30 5.61
N MET A 15 -8.35 10.19 5.63
CA MET A 15 -8.09 9.07 6.52
C MET A 15 -7.12 8.09 5.86
N PRO A 16 -5.87 7.95 6.35
CA PRO A 16 -4.95 6.95 5.84
C PRO A 16 -5.36 5.55 6.30
N VAL A 17 -5.29 4.58 5.40
CA VAL A 17 -5.36 3.15 5.68
C VAL A 17 -4.06 2.53 5.18
N GLU A 18 -3.47 1.70 6.02
CA GLU A 18 -2.18 1.05 5.76
C GLU A 18 -2.35 -0.46 5.93
N VAL A 19 -1.92 -1.20 4.93
CA VAL A 19 -1.80 -2.66 4.97
C VAL A 19 -0.33 -2.99 4.92
N THR A 20 0.15 -3.71 5.94
CA THR A 20 1.57 -4.06 6.06
C THR A 20 1.75 -5.57 5.96
N ALA A 21 2.64 -5.98 5.07
CA ALA A 21 3.17 -7.33 5.00
C ALA A 21 4.62 -7.32 5.49
N ILE A 22 4.98 -8.26 6.36
CA ILE A 22 6.32 -8.36 6.95
C ILE A 22 6.82 -9.79 6.77
N ARG A 23 8.08 -9.94 6.34
CA ARG A 23 8.75 -11.23 6.24
C ARG A 23 10.20 -11.10 6.71
N GLY A 24 10.51 -11.68 7.86
CA GLY A 24 11.83 -11.52 8.49
C GLY A 24 12.11 -10.04 8.73
N ASN A 25 13.22 -9.54 8.17
CA ASN A 25 13.63 -8.14 8.29
C ASN A 25 13.00 -7.20 7.24
N ARG A 26 12.26 -7.74 6.26
CA ARG A 26 11.69 -6.96 5.15
C ARG A 26 10.21 -6.67 5.36
N TYR A 27 9.77 -5.53 4.85
CA TYR A 27 8.38 -5.13 4.91
C TYR A 27 7.92 -4.44 3.63
N VAL A 28 6.62 -4.55 3.37
CA VAL A 28 5.89 -3.78 2.36
C VAL A 28 4.70 -3.13 3.04
N VAL A 29 4.55 -1.81 2.89
CA VAL A 29 3.36 -1.06 3.30
C VAL A 29 2.64 -0.60 2.05
N ALA A 30 1.39 -0.99 1.90
CA ALA A 30 0.45 -0.38 0.96
C ALA A 30 -0.40 0.63 1.72
N LYS A 31 -0.27 1.90 1.37
CA LYS A 31 -1.01 3.01 1.97
C LYS A 31 -1.98 3.59 0.95
N PHE A 32 -3.22 3.79 1.34
CA PHE A 32 -4.22 4.49 0.56
C PHE A 32 -5.05 5.37 1.48
N TYR A 33 -5.75 6.35 0.90
CA TYR A 33 -6.57 7.26 1.69
C TYR A 33 -8.04 7.05 1.40
N LEU A 34 -8.86 6.98 2.44
CA LEU A 34 -10.31 6.91 2.30
C LEU A 34 -10.88 8.33 2.38
N ASN A 35 -11.14 8.94 1.23
CA ASN A 35 -11.88 10.18 1.10
C ASN A 35 -12.36 10.37 -0.36
N THR A 36 -13.65 10.19 -0.62
CA THR A 36 -14.21 10.27 -1.98
C THR A 36 -14.04 11.63 -2.67
N SER A 37 -13.82 12.71 -1.92
CA SER A 37 -13.60 14.05 -2.49
C SER A 37 -12.12 14.38 -2.73
N SER A 38 -11.18 13.53 -2.32
CA SER A 38 -9.74 13.78 -2.49
C SER A 38 -9.15 13.05 -3.70
N PRO A 39 -8.38 13.74 -4.57
CA PRO A 39 -7.62 13.07 -5.64
C PRO A 39 -6.64 12.03 -5.11
N ARG A 40 -6.09 12.21 -3.89
CA ARG A 40 -5.18 11.25 -3.24
C ARG A 40 -5.82 9.89 -2.96
N SER A 41 -7.14 9.83 -2.86
CA SER A 41 -7.87 8.57 -2.67
C SER A 41 -7.97 7.73 -3.95
N ARG A 42 -7.52 8.27 -5.09
CA ARG A 42 -7.36 7.52 -6.34
C ARG A 42 -5.99 6.87 -6.48
N LYS A 43 -5.12 7.04 -5.48
CA LYS A 43 -3.74 6.55 -5.48
C LYS A 43 -3.48 5.57 -4.35
N VAL A 44 -2.59 4.62 -4.61
CA VAL A 44 -2.00 3.72 -3.62
C VAL A 44 -0.49 3.93 -3.60
N PHE A 45 0.06 4.03 -2.40
CA PHE A 45 1.48 4.25 -2.15
C PHE A 45 2.06 2.97 -1.57
N PHE A 46 2.96 2.34 -2.31
CA PHE A 46 3.73 1.19 -1.86
C PHE A 46 5.07 1.66 -1.31
N ILE A 47 5.44 1.16 -0.14
CA ILE A 47 6.71 1.43 0.53
C ILE A 47 7.36 0.07 0.83
N VAL A 48 8.52 -0.17 0.25
CA VAL A 48 9.33 -1.37 0.50
C VAL A 48 10.47 -1.00 1.42
N GLY A 49 10.74 -1.81 2.43
CA GLY A 49 11.84 -1.56 3.34
C GLY A 49 12.43 -2.79 4.00
N GLU A 50 13.54 -2.58 4.69
CA GLU A 50 14.29 -3.61 5.41
C GLU A 50 14.94 -3.02 6.68
N GLY A 51 14.76 -3.66 7.84
CA GLY A 51 15.40 -3.25 9.10
C GLY A 51 15.09 -1.84 9.58
N GLY A 52 13.97 -1.27 9.11
CA GLY A 52 13.57 0.13 9.38
C GLY A 52 13.96 1.12 8.28
N ASN A 53 14.72 0.71 7.27
CA ASN A 53 15.07 1.55 6.12
C ASN A 53 14.03 1.42 5.01
N VAL A 54 13.69 2.55 4.37
CA VAL A 54 12.90 2.55 3.14
C VAL A 54 13.82 2.35 1.95
N LEU A 55 13.62 1.27 1.22
CA LEU A 55 14.38 0.93 0.01
C LEU A 55 13.74 1.53 -1.24
N GLN A 56 12.41 1.47 -1.33
CA GLN A 56 11.67 1.94 -2.50
C GLN A 56 10.32 2.53 -2.10
N ARG A 57 9.89 3.56 -2.85
CA ARG A 57 8.52 4.07 -2.83
C ARG A 57 7.97 4.04 -4.24
N ARG A 58 6.72 3.62 -4.38
CA ARG A 58 6.00 3.63 -5.65
C ARG A 58 4.60 4.13 -5.44
N GLU A 59 4.17 5.06 -6.29
CA GLU A 59 2.80 5.54 -6.34
C GLU A 59 2.15 5.00 -7.61
N VAL A 60 0.92 4.49 -7.47
CA VAL A 60 0.12 3.99 -8.60
C VAL A 60 -1.34 4.40 -8.44
N ASP A 61 -2.09 4.40 -9.54
CA ASP A 61 -3.55 4.51 -9.49
C ASP A 61 -4.17 3.26 -8.84
N VAL A 62 -5.32 3.44 -8.19
CA VAL A 62 -6.05 2.33 -7.54
C VAL A 62 -6.37 1.19 -8.51
N GLY A 63 -6.60 1.51 -9.80
CA GLY A 63 -6.84 0.51 -10.84
C GLY A 63 -5.64 -0.42 -11.11
N ASP A 64 -4.42 0.06 -10.86
CA ASP A 64 -3.18 -0.69 -11.08
C ASP A 64 -2.61 -1.27 -9.77
N ALA A 65 -3.29 -1.05 -8.64
CA ALA A 65 -2.78 -1.38 -7.33
C ALA A 65 -2.54 -2.88 -7.13
N GLU A 66 -3.39 -3.72 -7.71
CA GLU A 66 -3.24 -5.18 -7.62
C GLU A 66 -1.98 -5.66 -8.34
N VAL A 67 -1.76 -5.19 -9.58
CA VAL A 67 -0.57 -5.53 -10.37
C VAL A 67 0.69 -5.05 -9.67
N ALA A 68 0.69 -3.80 -9.20
CA ALA A 68 1.80 -3.23 -8.46
C ALA A 68 2.07 -4.00 -7.15
N ALA A 69 1.04 -4.47 -6.45
CA ALA A 69 1.20 -5.29 -5.27
C ALA A 69 1.94 -6.60 -5.59
N TYR A 70 1.56 -7.30 -6.67
CA TYR A 70 2.27 -8.52 -7.10
C TYR A 70 3.74 -8.26 -7.43
N GLU A 71 4.04 -7.17 -8.14
CA GLU A 71 5.42 -6.80 -8.47
C GLU A 71 6.24 -6.49 -7.22
N VAL A 72 5.65 -5.78 -6.26
CA VAL A 72 6.30 -5.42 -5.00
C VAL A 72 6.48 -6.64 -4.09
N LEU A 73 5.51 -7.55 -4.03
CA LEU A 73 5.60 -8.77 -3.21
C LEU A 73 6.71 -9.70 -3.69
N LYS A 74 7.00 -9.77 -5.00
CA LYS A 74 8.15 -10.52 -5.52
C LYS A 74 9.48 -10.07 -4.90
N TYR A 75 9.64 -8.79 -4.55
CA TYR A 75 10.84 -8.31 -3.84
C TYR A 75 11.00 -8.92 -2.43
N MET A 76 9.91 -9.32 -1.79
CA MET A 76 9.97 -10.03 -0.50
C MET A 76 10.35 -11.52 -0.65
N GLU A 77 10.30 -12.06 -1.86
CA GLU A 77 10.60 -13.47 -2.13
C GLU A 77 12.04 -13.69 -2.59
N THR A 78 12.67 -12.67 -3.20
CA THR A 78 14.07 -12.75 -3.61
C THR A 78 14.98 -12.83 -2.38
N PRO A 79 15.86 -13.83 -2.21
CA PRO A 79 16.79 -13.87 -1.09
C PRO A 79 17.69 -12.62 -1.06
N ALA A 80 18.04 -12.15 0.14
CA ALA A 80 19.12 -11.17 0.28
C ALA A 80 20.41 -11.81 -0.24
N VAL A 81 21.07 -11.14 -1.19
CA VAL A 81 22.42 -11.51 -1.65
C VAL A 81 23.42 -11.22 -0.55
#